data_AF-A0A8T5MKK7-F1
#
_entry.id   AF-A0A8T5MKK7-F1
#
_cell.length_a   1.000
_cell.length_b   1.000
_cell.length_c   1.000
_cell.angle_alpha   90.00
_cell.angle_beta   90.00
_cell.angle_gamma   90.00
#
_symmetry.space_group_name_H-M   'P 1'
#
loop_
_entity.id
_entity.type
_entity.pdbx_description
1 polymer ?
#
loop_
_entity_poly.entity_id
_entity_poly.type
_entity_poly.pdbx_seq_one_letter_code
_entity_poly.pdbx_strand_id
1 'polypeptide(L)'
;MGEEHYKSREFCRDIGCEVQQELDRHERGSKMYEQAKQECRGNCKETRQTFLMWLRENEYALRNTQENADVFAGGTAYEFHDWLQKHGVEIVKDV
;
A
#
# COMPACT_ATOMS: atom_id res chain seq x y z
N MET A 1 -13.45 19.39 -11.58
CA MET A 1 -12.32 18.94 -10.75
C MET A 1 -12.67 17.52 -10.35
N GLY A 2 -11.97 16.55 -10.93
CA GLY A 2 -12.14 15.16 -10.55
C GLY A 2 -11.16 14.81 -9.43
N GLU A 3 -11.41 13.70 -8.75
CA GLU A 3 -10.50 13.15 -7.76
C GLU A 3 -10.28 11.67 -8.08
N GLU A 4 -9.02 11.23 -8.05
CA GLU A 4 -8.67 9.81 -8.17
C GLU A 4 -8.23 9.27 -6.81
N HIS A 5 -8.90 8.21 -6.35
CA HIS A 5 -8.51 7.48 -5.16
C HIS A 5 -7.48 6.40 -5.49
N TYR A 6 -6.47 6.27 -4.62
CA TYR A 6 -5.46 5.22 -4.69
C TYR A 6 -6.11 3.82 -4.73
N LYS A 7 -5.69 3.02 -5.69
CA LYS A 7 -6.19 1.64 -5.83
C LYS A 7 -5.30 0.70 -5.03
N SER A 8 -5.93 -0.25 -4.35
CA SER A 8 -5.18 -1.27 -3.59
C SER A 8 -4.17 -1.98 -4.49
N ARG A 9 -2.94 -2.11 -3.97
CA ARG A 9 -1.76 -2.71 -4.64
C ARG A 9 -1.19 -1.91 -5.81
N GLU A 10 -1.67 -0.70 -6.09
CA GLU A 10 -1.18 0.12 -7.21
C GLU A 10 0.33 0.37 -7.10
N PHE A 11 0.79 0.82 -5.94
CA PHE A 11 2.23 0.95 -5.64
C PHE A 11 3.00 -0.34 -5.92
N CYS A 12 2.54 -1.47 -5.35
CA CYS A 12 3.24 -2.75 -5.46
C CYS A 12 3.31 -3.26 -6.91
N ARG A 13 2.29 -2.97 -7.72
CA ARG A 13 2.30 -3.31 -9.15
C ARG A 13 3.27 -2.42 -9.92
N ASP A 14 3.28 -1.13 -9.62
CA ASP A 14 4.11 -0.15 -10.32
C ASP A 14 5.61 -0.42 -10.12
N ILE A 15 6.03 -0.71 -8.89
CA ILE A 15 7.42 -1.07 -8.60
C ILE A 15 7.78 -2.51 -9.01
N GLY A 16 6.83 -3.29 -9.52
CA GLY A 16 7.06 -4.67 -9.95
C GLY A 16 7.31 -5.68 -8.81
N CYS A 17 6.69 -5.50 -7.64
CA CYS A 17 6.87 -6.39 -6.49
C CYS A 17 6.58 -7.86 -6.85
N GLU A 18 7.56 -8.74 -6.67
CA GLU A 18 7.48 -10.18 -6.99
C GLU A 18 6.28 -10.85 -6.31
N VAL A 19 6.05 -10.54 -5.04
CA VAL A 19 4.92 -11.09 -4.27
C VAL A 19 3.58 -10.61 -4.83
N GLN A 20 3.51 -9.37 -5.33
CA GLN A 20 2.31 -8.85 -5.98
C GLN A 20 2.04 -9.56 -7.31
N GLN A 21 3.09 -9.86 -8.08
CA GLN A 21 2.96 -10.64 -9.31
C GLN A 21 2.45 -12.05 -9.02
N GLU A 22 2.93 -12.70 -7.97
CA GLU A 22 2.40 -14.00 -7.53
C GLU A 22 0.94 -13.90 -7.08
N LEU A 23 0.59 -12.89 -6.28
CA LEU A 23 -0.80 -12.64 -5.89
C LEU A 23 -1.74 -12.44 -7.10
N ASP A 24 -1.27 -11.76 -8.15
CA ASP A 24 -2.06 -11.50 -9.35
C ASP A 24 -2.14 -12.74 -10.28
N ARG A 25 -1.23 -13.72 -10.16
CA ARG A 25 -1.25 -14.98 -10.93
C ARG A 25 -2.22 -16.02 -10.37
N HIS A 26 -2.44 -16.02 -9.06
CA HIS A 26 -3.24 -17.05 -8.38
C HIS A 26 -4.67 -16.57 -8.11
N GLU A 27 -5.64 -17.48 -8.23
CA GLU A 27 -7.02 -17.18 -7.89
C GLU A 27 -7.16 -16.81 -6.41
N ARG A 28 -7.97 -15.79 -6.11
CA ARG A 28 -8.24 -15.35 -4.74
C ARG A 28 -8.82 -16.52 -3.92
N GLY A 29 -8.25 -16.76 -2.73
CA GLY A 29 -8.67 -17.86 -1.85
C GLY A 29 -8.04 -19.22 -2.21
N SER A 30 -7.28 -19.32 -3.30
CA SER A 30 -6.45 -20.49 -3.55
C SER A 30 -5.34 -20.59 -2.50
N LYS A 31 -4.81 -21.80 -2.30
CA LYS A 31 -3.70 -22.04 -1.37
C LYS A 31 -2.47 -21.18 -1.70
N MET A 32 -2.15 -21.05 -2.99
CA MET A 32 -1.00 -20.27 -3.45
C MET A 32 -1.20 -18.77 -3.22
N TYR A 33 -2.42 -18.27 -3.45
CA TYR A 33 -2.77 -16.88 -3.14
C TYR A 33 -2.63 -16.56 -1.65
N GLU A 34 -3.16 -17.43 -0.77
CA GLU A 34 -3.05 -17.20 0.68
C GLU A 34 -1.60 -17.31 1.17
N GLN A 35 -0.78 -18.18 0.57
CA GLN A 35 0.66 -18.26 0.85
C GLN A 35 1.38 -16.96 0.43
N ALA A 36 1.16 -16.47 -0.79
CA ALA A 36 1.73 -15.21 -1.24
C ALA A 36 1.26 -14.01 -0.40
N LYS A 37 0.02 -14.05 0.10
CA LYS A 37 -0.53 -13.02 0.99
C LYS A 37 0.16 -13.04 2.35
N GLN A 38 0.42 -14.22 2.91
CA GLN A 38 1.21 -14.37 4.14
C GLN A 38 2.64 -13.85 3.95
N GLU A 39 3.27 -14.16 2.82
CA GLU A 39 4.59 -13.64 2.46
C GLU A 39 4.60 -12.11 2.41
N CYS A 40 3.61 -11.51 1.75
CA CYS A 40 3.48 -10.06 1.67
C CYS A 40 3.37 -9.40 3.05
N ARG A 41 2.62 -10.04 3.97
CA ARG A 41 2.40 -9.54 5.34
C ARG A 41 3.63 -9.70 6.24
N GLY A 42 4.41 -10.77 6.05
CA GLY A 42 5.55 -11.10 6.93
C GLY A 42 6.89 -10.54 6.45
N ASN A 43 7.07 -10.41 5.13
CA ASN A 43 8.38 -10.19 4.49
C ASN A 43 8.36 -9.05 3.47
N CYS A 44 7.55 -8.02 3.68
CA CYS A 44 7.55 -6.84 2.82
C CYS A 44 8.95 -6.19 2.82
N LYS A 45 9.60 -6.17 1.65
CA LYS A 45 10.95 -5.59 1.45
C LYS A 45 10.92 -4.06 1.33
N GLU A 46 9.76 -3.51 0.98
CA GLU A 46 9.60 -2.08 0.78
C GLU A 46 9.39 -1.36 2.10
N THR A 47 9.99 -0.17 2.20
CA THR A 47 9.87 0.67 3.40
C THR A 47 8.70 1.63 3.28
N ARG A 48 8.20 2.11 4.42
CA ARG A 48 7.26 3.24 4.46
C ARG A 48 7.78 4.43 3.66
N GLN A 49 9.08 4.72 3.74
CA GLN A 49 9.67 5.86 3.06
C GLN A 49 9.61 5.73 1.53
N THR A 50 9.91 4.53 1.00
CA THR A 50 9.79 4.26 -0.44
C THR A 50 8.36 4.50 -0.92
N PHE A 51 7.38 4.02 -0.16
CA PHE A 51 5.98 4.23 -0.50
C PHE A 51 5.55 5.71 -0.43
N LEU A 52 5.96 6.45 0.61
CA LEU A 52 5.68 7.88 0.71
C LEU A 52 6.32 8.70 -0.42
N MET A 53 7.51 8.31 -0.86
CA MET A 53 8.19 8.93 -2.00
C MET A 53 7.39 8.70 -3.28
N TRP A 54 6.99 7.44 -3.52
CA TRP A 54 6.16 7.07 -4.67
C TRP A 54 4.82 7.83 -4.70
N LEU A 55 4.15 7.98 -3.55
CA LEU A 55 2.92 8.76 -3.47
C LEU A 55 3.14 10.21 -3.94
N ARG A 56 4.23 10.83 -3.47
CA ARG A 56 4.58 12.20 -3.87
C ARG A 56 4.88 12.32 -5.36
N GLU A 57 5.62 11.36 -5.92
CA GLU A 57 5.95 11.32 -7.36
C GLU A 57 4.71 11.14 -8.24
N ASN A 58 3.68 10.46 -7.72
CA ASN A 58 2.40 10.24 -8.40
C ASN A 58 1.30 11.23 -7.98
N GLU A 59 1.69 12.34 -7.34
CA GLU A 59 0.82 13.45 -6.94
C GLU A 59 -0.30 13.05 -5.95
N TYR A 60 -0.15 11.91 -5.27
CA TYR A 60 -1.03 11.49 -4.20
C TYR A 60 -0.74 12.22 -2.89
N ALA A 61 -1.80 12.58 -2.18
CA ALA A 61 -1.79 13.12 -0.84
C ALA A 61 -2.57 12.23 0.13
N LEU A 62 -2.15 12.20 1.38
CA LEU A 62 -2.92 11.58 2.47
C LEU A 62 -3.97 12.57 2.97
N ARG A 63 -5.22 12.13 3.08
CA ARG A 63 -6.34 12.89 3.66
C ARG A 63 -6.93 12.15 4.85
N ASN A 64 -7.63 12.88 5.71
CA ASN A 64 -8.15 12.39 6.99
C ASN A 64 -7.05 11.86 7.91
N THR A 65 -5.81 12.32 7.72
CA THR A 65 -4.76 12.14 8.72
C THR A 65 -5.13 13.02 9.90
N GLN A 66 -5.68 12.44 10.98
CA GLN A 66 -5.52 13.07 12.30
C GLN A 66 -4.02 13.35 12.49
N GLU A 67 -3.65 14.38 13.26
CA GLU A 67 -2.27 14.87 13.51
C GLU A 67 -1.25 13.79 14.00
N ASN A 68 -1.64 12.53 14.05
CA ASN A 68 -0.91 11.37 14.55
C ASN A 68 -0.31 10.46 13.46
N ALA A 69 0.00 10.96 12.26
CA ALA A 69 0.87 10.22 11.33
C ALA A 69 2.25 9.91 11.97
N ASP A 70 2.63 10.70 12.98
CA ASP A 70 3.81 10.54 13.83
C ASP A 70 3.72 9.34 14.80
N VAL A 71 2.54 8.71 14.95
CA VAL A 71 2.32 7.55 15.84
C VAL A 71 2.60 6.22 15.13
N PHE A 72 2.76 6.21 13.80
CA PHE A 72 3.11 5.00 13.08
C PHE A 72 4.60 4.66 13.28
N ALA A 73 4.87 3.69 14.16
CA ALA A 73 6.20 3.17 14.46
C ALA A 73 6.64 2.00 13.55
N GLY A 74 5.81 1.58 12.59
CA GLY A 74 6.14 0.49 11.67
C GLY A 74 7.17 0.89 10.61
N GLY A 75 7.83 -0.10 10.01
CA GLY A 75 8.96 0.12 9.09
C GLY A 75 8.62 -0.14 7.63
N THR A 76 7.71 -1.08 7.36
CA THR A 76 7.45 -1.55 6.00
C THR A 76 6.29 -0.81 5.33
N ALA A 77 6.29 -0.80 3.99
CA ALA A 77 5.19 -0.27 3.19
C ALA A 77 3.87 -1.03 3.44
N TYR A 78 3.95 -2.35 3.66
CA TYR A 78 2.78 -3.17 4.01
C TYR A 78 2.15 -2.70 5.32
N GLU A 79 2.94 -2.58 6.39
CA GLU A 79 2.43 -2.16 7.70
C GLU A 79 1.80 -0.77 7.63
N PHE A 80 2.41 0.14 6.86
CA PHE A 80 1.88 1.49 6.70
C PHE A 80 0.57 1.48 5.91
N HIS A 81 0.47 0.74 4.81
CA HIS A 81 -0.79 0.56 4.09
C HIS A 81 -1.90 -0.01 4.97
N ASP A 82 -1.61 -1.06 5.73
CA ASP A 82 -2.55 -1.68 6.66
C ASP A 82 -3.00 -0.69 7.75
N TRP A 83 -2.07 0.14 8.25
CA TRP A 83 -2.38 1.20 9.20
C TRP A 83 -3.31 2.27 8.61
N LEU A 84 -3.02 2.76 7.39
CA LEU A 84 -3.86 3.76 6.71
C LEU A 84 -5.30 3.27 6.56
N GLN A 85 -5.48 2.02 6.11
CA GLN A 85 -6.80 1.41 5.95
C GLN A 85 -7.55 1.30 7.28
N LYS A 86 -6.87 0.87 8.35
CA LYS A 86 -7.48 0.73 9.69
C LYS A 86 -7.89 2.05 10.32
N HIS A 87 -7.22 3.14 9.96
CA HIS A 87 -7.49 4.47 10.50
C HIS A 87 -8.35 5.34 9.58
N GLY A 88 -8.86 4.78 8.47
CA GLY A 88 -9.69 5.52 7.52
C GLY A 88 -8.94 6.67 6.83
N VAL A 89 -7.61 6.57 6.73
CA VAL A 89 -6.80 7.55 6.00
C VAL A 89 -6.96 7.29 4.52
N GLU A 90 -7.37 8.32 3.79
CA GLU A 90 -7.58 8.26 2.36
C GLU A 90 -6.31 8.69 1.62
N ILE A 91 -6.08 8.13 0.44
CA ILE A 91 -4.97 8.51 -0.43
C ILE A 91 -5.61 8.95 -1.75
N VAL A 92 -5.46 10.22 -2.10
CA VAL A 92 -6.16 10.84 -3.22
C VAL A 92 -5.24 11.79 -4.00
N LYS A 93 -5.54 12.01 -5.28
CA LYS A 93 -4.91 13.05 -6.11
C LYS A 93 -5.97 13.80 -6.91
N ASP A 94 -5.71 15.07 -7.16
CA ASP A 94 -6.58 15.92 -7.97
C ASP A 94 -6.35 15.64 -9.47
N VAL A 95 -7.43 15.62 -10.28
CA VAL A 95 -7.38 15.41 -11.75
C VAL A 95 -8.20 16.44 -12.55
#